data_AF-A0A8D8SFC1-F1
#
_entry.id   AF-A0A8D8SFC1-F1
#
_cell.length_a   1.000
_cell.length_b   1.000
_cell.length_c   1.000
_cell.angle_alpha   90.00
_cell.angle_beta   90.00
_cell.angle_gamma   90.00
#
_symmetry.space_group_name_H-M   'P 1'
#
loop_
_entity.id
_entity.type
_entity.pdbx_description
1 polymer ?
#
loop_
_entity_poly.entity_id
_entity_poly.type
_entity_poly.pdbx_seq_one_letter_code
_entity_poly.pdbx_strand_id
1 'polypeptide(L)'
;MLPRFSLRRLLIVLVLGCVLFKLWPVTLFDHKVIHKTLLVNTPQEEIIKKRTDLIRSNRIEEAEYAEGEEAYADTDFLFEEKYWFMVNGTRRPIPAQINPITNRRNAKLWPKEDPGQDRIVNQLMYIPPNYETRNVKKILLFNALTSWNVKLGSSMFSNCPVSSCVLTTNKAESPFVDIILYRDYFTHPGHSR
;
A
#
# COMPACT_ATOMS: atom_id res chain seq x y z
N MET A 1 -17.24 13.82 61.79
CA MET A 1 -16.08 12.93 62.06
C MET A 1 -15.11 13.04 60.90
N LEU A 2 -13.93 13.63 61.10
CA LEU A 2 -12.91 13.73 60.05
C LEU A 2 -12.12 12.41 59.98
N PRO A 3 -11.87 11.86 58.77
CA PRO A 3 -11.09 10.63 58.63
C PRO A 3 -9.67 10.87 59.14
N ARG A 4 -9.25 10.07 60.14
CA ARG A 4 -7.87 10.02 60.62
C ARG A 4 -7.00 9.37 59.55
N PHE A 5 -6.56 10.16 58.58
CA PHE A 5 -5.57 9.73 57.60
C PHE A 5 -4.22 9.57 58.29
N SER A 6 -3.76 8.32 58.39
CA SER A 6 -2.44 7.98 58.90
C SER A 6 -1.37 8.62 58.01
N LEU A 7 -0.47 9.40 58.62
CA LEU A 7 0.66 10.08 57.98
C LEU A 7 1.48 9.12 57.09
N ARG A 8 1.54 7.84 57.47
CA ARG A 8 2.21 6.78 56.68
C ARG A 8 1.54 6.53 55.32
N ARG A 9 0.21 6.62 55.24
CA ARG A 9 -0.53 6.44 53.98
C ARG A 9 -0.37 7.63 53.04
N LEU A 10 -0.28 8.85 53.59
CA LEU A 10 -0.04 10.06 52.79
C LEU A 10 1.35 10.01 52.12
N LEU A 11 2.37 9.59 52.86
CA LEU A 11 3.74 9.49 52.33
C LEU A 11 3.85 8.47 51.20
N ILE A 12 3.16 7.32 51.31
CA ILE A 12 3.18 6.29 50.26
C ILE A 12 2.53 6.81 48.97
N VAL A 13 1.41 7.54 49.06
CA VAL A 13 0.73 8.10 47.88
C VAL A 13 1.60 9.17 47.20
N LEU A 14 2.28 10.02 47.98
CA LEU A 14 3.19 11.02 47.44
C LEU A 14 4.39 10.38 46.72
N VAL A 15 5.00 9.34 47.30
CA VAL A 15 6.13 8.64 46.67
C VAL A 15 5.71 7.95 45.37
N LEU A 16 4.57 7.24 45.36
CA LEU A 16 4.05 6.59 44.14
C LEU A 16 3.69 7.62 43.06
N GLY A 17 3.08 8.75 43.44
CA GLY A 17 2.79 9.84 42.51
C GLY A 17 4.05 10.42 41.85
N CYS A 18 5.12 10.64 42.63
CA CYS A 18 6.39 11.14 42.10
C CYS A 18 7.07 10.16 41.13
N VAL A 19 6.99 8.84 41.40
CA VAL A 19 7.54 7.81 40.50
C VAL A 19 6.76 7.77 39.18
N LEU A 20 5.43 7.80 39.23
CA LEU A 20 4.60 7.81 38.02
C LEU A 20 4.79 9.09 37.20
N PHE A 21 4.95 10.25 37.84
CA PHE A 21 5.21 11.53 37.15
C PHE A 21 6.59 11.55 36.46
N LYS A 22 7.59 10.88 37.03
CA LYS A 22 8.93 10.74 36.43
C LYS A 22 8.96 9.77 35.24
N LEU A 23 8.03 8.82 35.17
CA LEU A 23 7.93 7.85 34.06
C LEU A 23 7.02 8.32 32.91
N TRP A 24 6.19 9.35 33.14
CA TRP A 24 5.28 9.91 32.13
C TRP A 24 5.95 10.54 30.89
N PRO A 25 7.10 11.26 30.99
CA PRO A 25 7.63 11.97 29.81
C PRO A 25 8.44 11.09 28.84
N VAL A 26 8.69 9.81 29.14
CA VAL A 26 9.54 8.94 28.30
C VAL A 26 8.80 8.36 27.10
N THR A 27 7.46 8.33 27.09
CA THR A 27 6.68 7.73 25.99
C THR A 27 6.15 8.71 24.95
N LEU A 28 6.42 10.02 25.08
CA LEU A 28 5.89 11.05 24.17
C LEU A 28 6.94 11.77 23.30
N PHE A 29 8.22 11.42 23.38
CA PHE A 29 9.29 12.15 22.68
C PHE A 29 9.88 11.48 21.43
N ASP A 30 9.47 10.27 21.06
CA ASP A 30 10.10 9.52 19.95
C ASP A 30 9.46 9.70 18.55
N HIS A 31 8.36 10.43 18.39
CA HIS A 31 7.67 10.49 17.09
C HIS A 31 8.10 11.65 16.16
N LYS A 32 9.05 12.51 16.57
CA LYS A 32 9.45 13.71 15.80
C LYS A 32 10.80 13.65 15.09
N VAL A 33 11.60 12.60 15.29
CA VAL A 33 12.99 12.55 14.78
C VAL A 33 13.16 11.80 13.44
N ILE A 34 12.14 11.06 12.96
CA ILE A 34 12.31 10.21 11.76
C ILE A 34 12.13 10.95 10.42
N HIS A 35 11.60 12.19 10.40
CA HIS A 35 11.24 12.84 9.13
C HIS A 35 12.34 13.66 8.42
N LYS A 36 13.59 13.72 8.91
CA LYS A 36 14.56 14.71 8.40
C LYS A 36 15.86 14.23 7.77
N THR A 37 16.08 12.94 7.58
CA THR A 37 17.36 12.50 6.99
C THR A 37 17.19 11.34 6.03
N LEU A 38 16.68 11.60 4.82
CA LEU A 38 16.85 10.76 3.64
C LEU A 38 16.62 11.61 2.37
N LEU A 39 17.35 12.72 2.24
CA LEU A 39 17.62 13.32 0.92
C LEU A 39 18.89 12.65 0.40
N VAL A 40 18.74 11.43 -0.11
CA VAL A 40 19.76 10.75 -0.91
C VAL A 40 19.55 11.27 -2.32
N ASN A 41 20.45 12.14 -2.78
CA ASN A 41 20.51 12.57 -4.17
C ASN A 41 20.78 11.32 -5.02
N THR A 42 19.75 10.85 -5.74
CA THR A 42 19.83 9.67 -6.58
C THR A 42 20.30 10.07 -8.00
N PRO A 43 20.93 9.17 -8.77
CA PRO A 43 21.33 9.40 -10.16
C PRO A 43 20.18 9.85 -11.11
N GLN A 44 18.93 9.73 -10.66
CA GLN A 44 17.73 10.17 -11.37
C GLN A 44 17.66 11.69 -11.54
N GLU A 45 18.12 12.49 -10.57
CA GLU A 45 18.08 13.96 -10.69
C GLU A 45 19.01 14.48 -11.79
N GLU A 46 20.16 13.84 -11.98
CA GLU A 46 21.09 14.21 -13.04
C GLU A 46 20.54 13.85 -14.44
N ILE A 47 19.80 12.74 -14.53
CA ILE A 47 19.10 12.32 -15.76
C ILE A 47 17.96 13.30 -16.08
N ILE A 48 17.19 13.71 -15.08
CA ILE A 48 16.12 14.70 -15.24
C ILE A 48 16.72 16.04 -15.69
N LYS A 49 17.80 16.49 -15.05
CA LYS A 49 18.47 17.75 -15.40
C LYS A 49 19.01 17.74 -16.83
N LYS A 50 19.74 16.68 -17.22
CA LYS A 50 20.24 16.50 -18.60
C LYS A 50 19.11 16.49 -19.62
N ARG A 51 17.96 15.89 -19.28
CA ARG A 51 16.79 15.88 -20.16
C ARG A 51 16.15 17.26 -20.31
N THR A 52 16.03 18.04 -19.23
CA THR A 52 15.54 19.43 -19.29
C THR A 52 16.47 20.35 -20.07
N ASP A 53 17.79 20.16 -19.94
CA ASP A 53 18.78 20.98 -20.66
C ASP A 53 18.76 20.68 -22.17
N LEU A 54 18.58 19.40 -22.55
CA LEU A 54 18.40 19.00 -23.96
C LEU A 54 17.11 19.56 -24.57
N ILE A 55 16.00 19.55 -23.81
CA ILE A 55 14.73 20.16 -24.24
C ILE A 55 14.88 21.68 -24.42
N ARG A 56 15.69 22.34 -23.59
CA ARG A 56 15.95 23.78 -23.69
C ARG A 56 16.78 24.12 -24.93
N SER A 57 17.77 23.30 -25.26
CA SER A 57 18.59 23.44 -26.47
C SER A 57 17.73 23.34 -27.74
N ASN A 58 16.91 22.30 -27.84
CA ASN A 58 16.07 22.06 -29.02
C ASN A 58 15.02 23.17 -29.22
N ARG A 59 14.51 23.75 -28.12
CA ARG A 59 13.55 24.88 -28.19
C ARG A 59 14.18 26.17 -28.73
N ILE A 60 15.49 26.36 -28.60
CA ILE A 60 16.18 27.54 -29.13
C ILE A 60 16.41 27.38 -30.64
N GLU A 61 16.76 26.18 -31.10
CA GLU A 61 16.90 25.88 -32.55
C GLU A 61 15.57 25.99 -33.30
N GLU A 62 14.46 25.54 -32.72
CA GLU A 62 13.13 25.65 -33.36
C GLU A 62 12.59 27.09 -33.40
N ALA A 63 13.00 27.95 -32.45
CA ALA A 63 12.58 29.35 -32.41
C ALA A 63 13.25 30.23 -33.48
N GLU A 64 14.35 29.78 -34.08
CA GLU A 64 15.07 30.53 -35.11
C GLU A 64 14.54 30.25 -36.54
N TYR A 65 13.63 29.27 -36.72
CA TYR A 65 13.16 28.85 -38.05
C TYR A 65 11.66 29.07 -38.32
N ALA A 66 10.87 29.55 -37.34
CA ALA A 66 9.41 29.64 -37.48
C ALA A 66 8.91 31.09 -37.67
N GLU A 67 9.27 31.73 -38.77
CA GLU A 67 8.45 32.82 -39.34
C GLU A 67 7.49 32.20 -40.38
N GLY A 68 6.25 31.94 -39.93
CA GLY A 68 5.10 31.73 -40.82
C GLY A 68 4.63 30.30 -41.01
N GLU A 69 3.88 29.75 -40.04
CA GLU A 69 2.72 28.88 -40.31
C GLU A 69 1.86 28.72 -39.05
N GLU A 70 0.55 28.51 -39.25
CA GLU A 70 -0.50 28.60 -38.24
C GLU A 70 -0.23 27.77 -36.97
N ALA A 71 -0.39 28.42 -35.82
CA ALA A 71 -0.26 27.82 -34.49
C ALA A 71 -1.37 26.79 -34.24
N TYR A 72 -1.15 25.54 -34.63
CA TYR A 72 -1.87 24.41 -34.06
C TYR A 72 -1.36 24.22 -32.63
N ALA A 73 -2.13 24.70 -31.66
CA ALA A 73 -1.82 24.56 -30.25
C ALA A 73 -1.84 23.07 -29.85
N ASP A 74 -0.70 22.40 -29.96
CA ASP A 74 -0.43 21.12 -29.33
C ASP A 74 -0.27 21.33 -27.82
N THR A 75 -1.40 21.54 -27.16
CA THR A 75 -1.51 21.44 -25.70
C THR A 75 -2.15 20.11 -25.34
N ASP A 76 -1.55 19.00 -25.78
CA ASP A 76 -1.72 17.71 -25.12
C ASP A 76 -0.36 17.22 -24.62
N PHE A 77 0.25 18.03 -23.76
CA PHE A 77 1.26 17.53 -22.84
C PHE A 77 0.53 16.63 -21.82
N LEU A 78 0.21 15.42 -22.27
CA LEU A 78 -0.46 14.33 -21.56
C LEU A 78 0.07 14.28 -20.13
N PHE A 79 -0.70 14.79 -19.18
CA PHE A 79 -0.50 14.49 -17.78
C PHE A 79 -0.75 13.00 -17.63
N GLU A 80 0.30 12.19 -17.77
CA GLU A 80 0.21 10.76 -17.63
C GLU A 80 -0.38 10.46 -16.24
N GLU A 81 -1.59 9.89 -16.26
CA GLU A 81 -2.39 9.73 -15.05
C GLU A 81 -1.65 8.83 -14.05
N LYS A 82 -1.36 9.36 -12.85
CA LYS A 82 -0.66 8.63 -11.80
C LYS A 82 -1.49 7.45 -11.30
N TYR A 83 -0.83 6.34 -10.96
CA TYR A 83 -1.48 5.14 -10.40
C TYR A 83 -2.22 5.44 -9.10
N TRP A 84 -3.38 4.79 -8.88
CA TRP A 84 -4.28 5.02 -7.75
C TRP A 84 -3.64 4.96 -6.35
N PHE A 85 -2.53 4.24 -6.19
CA PHE A 85 -1.80 4.11 -4.93
C PHE A 85 -0.77 5.21 -4.71
N MET A 86 -0.55 6.10 -5.68
CA MET A 86 0.30 7.29 -5.56
C MET A 86 -0.51 8.50 -5.08
N VAL A 87 0.20 9.49 -4.51
CA VAL A 87 -0.41 10.77 -4.11
C VAL A 87 -1.02 11.46 -5.34
N ASN A 88 -2.31 11.80 -5.23
CA ASN A 88 -3.13 12.36 -6.32
C ASN A 88 -3.22 11.43 -7.55
N GLY A 89 -3.07 10.13 -7.35
CA GLY A 89 -3.26 9.13 -8.38
C GLY A 89 -4.72 8.77 -8.58
N THR A 90 -5.16 8.80 -9.84
CA THR A 90 -6.54 8.50 -10.23
C THR A 90 -6.63 7.28 -11.14
N ARG A 91 -5.51 6.85 -11.74
CA ARG A 91 -5.45 5.71 -12.66
C ARG A 91 -5.71 4.40 -11.92
N ARG A 92 -6.90 3.83 -12.13
CA ARG A 92 -7.32 2.52 -11.61
C ARG A 92 -6.94 1.39 -12.57
N PRO A 93 -6.74 0.15 -12.08
CA PRO A 93 -6.49 -0.97 -12.96
C PRO A 93 -7.75 -1.45 -13.67
N ILE A 94 -7.53 -2.15 -14.77
CA ILE A 94 -8.55 -2.83 -15.57
C ILE A 94 -8.31 -4.36 -15.50
N PRO A 95 -9.35 -5.19 -15.72
CA PRO A 95 -9.18 -6.63 -15.85
C PRO A 95 -8.06 -7.00 -16.81
N ALA A 96 -7.17 -7.88 -16.35
CA ALA A 96 -6.03 -8.31 -17.15
C ALA A 96 -6.51 -9.03 -18.41
N GLN A 97 -5.93 -8.67 -19.56
CA GLN A 97 -6.23 -9.33 -20.82
C GLN A 97 -5.53 -10.68 -20.91
N ILE A 98 -6.19 -11.64 -21.55
CA ILE A 98 -5.62 -12.94 -21.90
C ILE A 98 -5.08 -12.85 -23.32
N ASN A 99 -3.82 -13.24 -23.51
CA ASN A 99 -3.25 -13.41 -24.84
C ASN A 99 -3.93 -14.61 -25.52
N PRO A 100 -4.58 -14.42 -26.68
CA PRO A 100 -5.35 -15.47 -27.33
C PRO A 100 -4.48 -16.63 -27.86
N ILE A 101 -3.19 -16.37 -28.13
CA ILE A 101 -2.26 -17.37 -28.67
C ILE A 101 -1.70 -18.23 -27.54
N THR A 102 -1.22 -17.61 -26.47
CA THR A 102 -0.56 -18.33 -25.36
C THR A 102 -1.53 -18.79 -24.28
N ASN A 103 -2.78 -18.31 -24.33
CA ASN A 103 -3.81 -18.49 -23.29
C ASN A 103 -3.31 -18.12 -21.88
N ARG A 104 -2.43 -17.12 -21.81
CA ARG A 104 -1.88 -16.58 -20.55
C ARG A 104 -2.27 -15.12 -20.43
N ARG A 105 -2.47 -14.66 -19.20
CA ARG A 105 -2.66 -13.23 -18.92
C ARG A 105 -1.41 -12.43 -19.32
N ASN A 106 -1.61 -11.22 -19.82
CA ASN A 106 -0.52 -10.31 -20.19
C ASN A 106 0.21 -9.71 -18.97
N ALA A 107 -0.44 -9.70 -17.79
CA ALA A 107 0.14 -9.17 -16.56
C ALA A 107 1.22 -10.12 -15.98
N LYS A 108 2.45 -9.62 -15.90
CA LYS A 108 3.60 -10.34 -15.31
C LYS A 108 3.65 -10.10 -13.79
N LEU A 109 3.18 -11.07 -13.01
CA LEU A 109 3.03 -10.95 -11.55
C LEU A 109 4.11 -11.68 -10.77
N TRP A 110 4.65 -12.77 -11.35
CA TRP A 110 5.58 -13.66 -10.67
C TRP A 110 7.03 -13.39 -11.05
N PRO A 111 8.01 -13.69 -10.17
CA PRO A 111 9.43 -13.47 -10.44
C PRO A 111 9.92 -14.08 -11.76
N LYS A 112 9.43 -15.29 -12.08
CA LYS A 112 9.78 -16.00 -13.32
C LYS A 112 9.19 -15.40 -14.60
N GLU A 113 8.18 -14.54 -14.49
CA GLU A 113 7.50 -13.94 -15.64
C GLU A 113 8.17 -12.65 -16.11
N ASP A 114 8.93 -11.97 -15.23
CA ASP A 114 9.75 -10.81 -15.59
C ASP A 114 11.05 -10.77 -14.78
N PRO A 115 12.04 -11.61 -15.14
CA PRO A 115 13.31 -11.66 -14.42
C PRO A 115 14.05 -10.32 -14.48
N GLY A 116 14.54 -9.84 -13.33
CA GLY A 116 15.31 -8.60 -13.24
C GLY A 116 14.49 -7.30 -13.29
N GLN A 117 13.16 -7.37 -13.45
CA GLN A 117 12.27 -6.22 -13.46
C GLN A 117 11.45 -6.13 -12.17
N ASP A 118 11.06 -4.91 -11.80
CA ASP A 118 10.10 -4.68 -10.72
C ASP A 118 8.69 -5.08 -11.19
N ARG A 119 7.94 -5.73 -10.29
CA ARG A 119 6.58 -6.22 -10.53
C ARG A 119 5.55 -5.50 -9.67
N ILE A 120 5.96 -4.58 -8.78
CA ILE A 120 5.06 -3.90 -7.84
C ILE A 120 3.92 -3.20 -8.58
N VAL A 121 4.21 -2.48 -9.66
CA VAL A 121 3.17 -1.83 -10.48
C VAL A 121 2.21 -2.85 -11.05
N ASN A 122 2.70 -3.93 -11.67
CA ASN A 122 1.85 -4.99 -12.23
C ASN A 122 0.99 -5.67 -11.14
N GLN A 123 1.53 -5.87 -9.95
CA GLN A 123 0.82 -6.51 -8.84
C GLN A 123 -0.27 -5.61 -8.25
N LEU A 124 0.03 -4.33 -8.03
CA LEU A 124 -0.93 -3.35 -7.50
C LEU A 124 -1.97 -2.91 -8.53
N MET A 125 -1.66 -3.08 -9.82
CA MET A 125 -2.56 -2.80 -10.94
C MET A 125 -3.21 -4.06 -11.52
N TYR A 126 -3.19 -5.19 -10.80
CA TYR A 126 -3.79 -6.43 -11.28
C TYR A 126 -5.26 -6.56 -10.88
N ILE A 127 -6.12 -6.80 -11.87
CA ILE A 127 -7.45 -7.38 -11.69
C ILE A 127 -7.49 -8.68 -12.50
N PRO A 128 -8.00 -9.80 -11.95
CA PRO A 128 -8.11 -11.05 -12.70
C PRO A 128 -8.92 -10.90 -14.00
N PRO A 129 -8.60 -11.68 -15.05
CA PRO A 129 -9.49 -11.78 -16.21
C PRO A 129 -10.86 -12.31 -15.75
N ASN A 130 -11.94 -11.81 -16.37
CA ASN A 130 -13.32 -12.20 -16.05
C ASN A 130 -13.68 -11.99 -14.57
N TYR A 131 -13.14 -10.94 -13.95
CA TYR A 131 -13.47 -10.60 -12.58
C TYR A 131 -14.95 -10.18 -12.46
N GLU A 132 -15.72 -10.96 -11.69
CA GLU A 132 -17.13 -10.70 -11.45
C GLU A 132 -17.37 -10.32 -9.99
N THR A 133 -18.05 -9.20 -9.76
CA THR A 133 -18.31 -8.72 -8.40
C THR A 133 -19.31 -9.56 -7.61
N ARG A 134 -20.06 -10.43 -8.30
CA ARG A 134 -21.03 -11.35 -7.70
C ARG A 134 -20.35 -12.57 -7.06
N ASN A 135 -19.14 -12.91 -7.50
CA ASN A 135 -18.42 -14.10 -7.06
C ASN A 135 -17.54 -13.74 -5.85
N VAL A 136 -18.15 -13.69 -4.67
CA VAL A 136 -17.44 -13.35 -3.43
C VAL A 136 -16.46 -14.45 -3.03
N LYS A 137 -15.19 -14.10 -2.91
CA LYS A 137 -14.12 -15.00 -2.50
C LYS A 137 -13.92 -14.99 -0.99
N LYS A 138 -13.87 -16.17 -0.37
CA LYS A 138 -13.75 -16.33 1.08
C LYS A 138 -12.32 -16.67 1.46
N ILE A 139 -11.77 -15.90 2.40
CA ILE A 139 -10.39 -16.02 2.89
C ILE A 139 -10.44 -16.31 4.39
N LEU A 140 -9.82 -17.42 4.80
CA LEU A 140 -9.70 -17.81 6.21
C LEU A 140 -8.37 -17.34 6.78
N LEU A 141 -8.40 -16.50 7.81
CA LEU A 141 -7.24 -16.18 8.63
C LEU A 141 -7.11 -17.23 9.74
N PHE A 142 -6.21 -18.19 9.56
CA PHE A 142 -6.21 -19.41 10.37
C PHE A 142 -5.70 -19.18 11.81
N ASN A 143 -4.72 -18.29 12.00
CA ASN A 143 -4.06 -18.04 13.29
C ASN A 143 -4.40 -16.66 13.88
N ALA A 144 -5.70 -16.35 13.98
CA ALA A 144 -6.29 -15.17 14.61
C ALA A 144 -6.25 -13.84 13.82
N LEU A 145 -7.19 -12.94 14.14
CA LEU A 145 -7.38 -11.59 13.53
C LEU A 145 -6.45 -10.52 14.08
N THR A 146 -6.18 -10.56 15.38
CA THR A 146 -5.48 -9.49 16.12
C THR A 146 -4.07 -9.28 15.62
N SER A 147 -3.45 -10.34 15.11
CA SER A 147 -2.12 -10.32 14.52
C SER A 147 -2.10 -9.56 13.19
N TRP A 148 -3.20 -9.55 12.42
CA TRP A 148 -3.24 -8.95 11.08
C TRP A 148 -3.68 -7.48 11.07
N ASN A 149 -4.22 -6.94 12.17
CA ASN A 149 -4.79 -5.58 12.21
C ASN A 149 -5.85 -5.34 11.11
N VAL A 150 -6.70 -6.34 10.84
CA VAL A 150 -7.75 -6.29 9.82
C VAL A 150 -9.13 -6.51 10.43
N LYS A 151 -10.18 -5.99 9.77
CA LYS A 151 -11.58 -6.22 10.17
C LYS A 151 -12.13 -7.45 9.46
N LEU A 152 -12.95 -8.24 10.15
CA LEU A 152 -13.71 -9.33 9.55
C LEU A 152 -14.72 -8.82 8.49
N GLY A 153 -15.18 -9.74 7.66
CA GLY A 153 -16.16 -9.45 6.61
C GLY A 153 -15.51 -8.84 5.37
N SER A 154 -16.28 -8.05 4.63
CA SER A 154 -15.85 -7.47 3.35
C SER A 154 -15.38 -6.02 3.42
N SER A 155 -15.55 -5.36 4.58
CA SER A 155 -15.33 -3.92 4.72
C SER A 155 -13.92 -3.44 4.37
N MET A 156 -12.89 -4.26 4.63
CA MET A 156 -11.51 -3.93 4.30
C MET A 156 -11.25 -3.82 2.79
N PHE A 157 -12.03 -4.50 1.95
CA PHE A 157 -11.79 -4.57 0.52
C PHE A 157 -12.51 -3.50 -0.29
N SER A 158 -13.31 -2.63 0.34
CA SER A 158 -14.16 -1.66 -0.37
C SER A 158 -13.37 -0.68 -1.25
N ASN A 159 -12.14 -0.35 -0.85
CA ASN A 159 -11.28 0.58 -1.57
C ASN A 159 -10.28 -0.11 -2.50
N CYS A 160 -10.26 -1.44 -2.53
CA CYS A 160 -9.35 -2.24 -3.34
C CYS A 160 -9.92 -2.44 -4.75
N PRO A 161 -9.07 -2.53 -5.78
CA PRO A 161 -9.54 -2.84 -7.14
C PRO A 161 -10.26 -4.19 -7.27
N VAL A 162 -9.88 -5.16 -6.42
CA VAL A 162 -10.57 -6.44 -6.25
C VAL A 162 -11.24 -6.40 -4.88
N SER A 163 -12.56 -6.16 -4.85
CA SER A 163 -13.32 -5.86 -3.63
C SER A 163 -14.25 -6.97 -3.16
N SER A 164 -14.57 -7.91 -4.04
CA SER A 164 -15.50 -9.05 -3.81
C SER A 164 -14.83 -10.17 -3.03
N CYS A 165 -14.37 -9.84 -1.83
CA CYS A 165 -13.71 -10.74 -0.91
C CYS A 165 -14.34 -10.62 0.49
N VAL A 166 -14.21 -11.68 1.29
CA VAL A 166 -14.67 -11.71 2.68
C VAL A 166 -13.65 -12.42 3.56
N LEU A 167 -13.28 -11.78 4.68
CA LEU A 167 -12.42 -12.37 5.70
C LEU A 167 -13.26 -13.11 6.74
N THR A 168 -12.84 -14.33 7.07
CA THR A 168 -13.35 -15.12 8.19
C THR A 168 -12.20 -15.65 9.05
N THR A 169 -12.48 -15.90 10.33
CA THR A 169 -11.60 -16.68 11.24
C THR A 169 -12.24 -18.00 11.66
N ASN A 170 -13.39 -18.35 11.08
CA ASN A 170 -14.09 -19.57 11.40
C ASN A 170 -13.36 -20.77 10.80
N LYS A 171 -12.59 -21.48 11.63
CA LYS A 171 -11.85 -22.67 11.21
C LYS A 171 -12.74 -23.79 10.69
N ALA A 172 -14.00 -23.87 11.12
CA ALA A 172 -14.94 -24.86 10.62
C ALA A 172 -15.25 -24.68 9.11
N GLU A 173 -15.05 -23.46 8.57
CA GLU A 173 -15.23 -23.17 7.16
C GLU A 173 -14.02 -23.53 6.31
N SER A 174 -12.92 -24.02 6.91
CA SER A 174 -11.68 -24.29 6.19
C SER A 174 -11.82 -25.18 4.94
N PRO A 175 -12.72 -26.18 4.88
CA PRO A 175 -12.93 -26.96 3.66
C PRO A 175 -13.59 -26.18 2.50
N PHE A 176 -14.25 -25.05 2.80
CA PHE A 176 -15.10 -24.32 1.86
C PHE A 176 -14.56 -22.94 1.47
N VAL A 177 -13.44 -22.52 2.05
CA VAL A 177 -12.82 -21.22 1.72
C VAL A 177 -11.96 -21.32 0.46
N ASP A 178 -11.82 -20.23 -0.29
CA ASP A 178 -10.97 -20.19 -1.47
C ASP A 178 -9.48 -20.19 -1.09
N ILE A 179 -9.11 -19.53 0.01
CA ILE A 179 -7.73 -19.45 0.52
C ILE A 179 -7.68 -19.53 2.05
N ILE A 180 -6.65 -20.19 2.57
CA ILE A 180 -6.28 -20.17 3.99
C ILE A 180 -4.95 -19.42 4.13
N LEU A 181 -4.94 -18.38 4.96
CA LEU A 181 -3.76 -17.60 5.29
C LEU A 181 -3.27 -17.93 6.70
N TYR A 182 -1.96 -18.16 6.81
CA TYR A 182 -1.27 -18.40 8.05
C TYR A 182 -0.36 -17.21 8.35
N ARG A 183 -0.32 -16.81 9.62
CA ARG A 183 0.68 -15.88 10.15
C ARG A 183 1.51 -16.59 11.18
N ASP A 184 2.79 -16.26 11.20
CA ASP A 184 3.78 -16.63 12.21
C ASP A 184 4.14 -18.14 12.26
N TYR A 185 3.16 -19.04 12.14
CA TYR A 185 3.37 -20.49 12.14
C TYR A 185 2.31 -21.20 11.29
N PHE A 186 2.57 -22.46 10.93
CA PHE A 186 1.63 -23.30 10.20
C PHE A 186 0.88 -24.24 11.16
N THR A 187 -0.39 -24.50 10.88
CA THR A 187 -1.16 -25.55 11.55
C THR A 187 -2.03 -26.24 10.51
N HIS A 188 -1.93 -27.56 10.41
CA HIS A 188 -2.69 -28.31 9.42
C HIS A 188 -4.21 -28.10 9.63
N PRO A 189 -5.00 -27.80 8.58
CA PRO A 189 -6.40 -27.44 8.72
C PRO A 189 -7.33 -28.66 8.86
N GLY A 190 -6.77 -29.86 9.07
CA GLY A 190 -7.52 -31.08 9.31
C GLY A 190 -8.20 -31.70 8.08
N HIS A 191 -7.92 -31.20 6.87
CA HIS A 191 -8.48 -31.73 5.62
C HIS A 191 -7.46 -31.57 4.47
N SER A 192 -7.55 -32.45 3.48
CA SER A 192 -6.87 -32.26 2.18
C SER A 192 -7.74 -31.39 1.28
N ARG A 193 -7.09 -30.60 0.42
CA ARG A 193 -7.74 -30.04 -0.77
C ARG A 193 -7.69 -31.02 -1.93
#